data_AF-A0A0F9E2Q2-F1
#
_entry.id   AF-A0A0F9E2Q2-F1
#
_cell.length_a   1.000
_cell.length_b   1.000
_cell.length_c   1.000
_cell.angle_alpha   90.00
_cell.angle_beta   90.00
_cell.angle_gamma   90.00
#
_symmetry.space_group_name_H-M   'P 1'
#
loop_
_entity.id
_entity.type
_entity.pdbx_description
1 polymer ?
#
loop_
_entity_poly.entity_id
_entity_poly.type
_entity_poly.pdbx_seq_one_letter_code
_entity_poly.pdbx_strand_id
1 'polypeptide(L)'
;MGIISVGNLNDFSGAEFSACGKYRYKLWRMWERSKPAVLFVMLNPSTANRTTNDPTIRRCIRFAQLWGYGRLLICNLFAFRSTAPDNLLVVDDPTGPANMDTIAAVAKSADYIVLAWGNPHRKLLLRAQLLSNKLCATYTCYCLGTTEAGHPRHPLYMPYTAQPQAWLGYEAQKNSSTP
;
A
#
# COMPACT_ATOMS: atom_id res chain seq x y z
N MET A 1 8.82 -7.30 -22.28
CA MET A 1 7.86 -8.13 -21.51
C MET A 1 6.61 -7.31 -21.28
N GLY A 2 5.50 -7.68 -21.91
CA GLY A 2 4.28 -6.87 -21.93
C GLY A 2 3.53 -6.87 -20.59
N ILE A 3 3.00 -5.74 -20.20
CA ILE A 3 2.01 -5.62 -19.11
C ILE A 3 0.68 -6.10 -19.67
N ILE A 4 0.05 -7.10 -19.06
CA ILE A 4 -1.29 -7.55 -19.48
C ILE A 4 -2.31 -6.85 -18.57
N SER A 5 -3.23 -6.12 -19.20
CA SER A 5 -4.29 -5.29 -18.63
C SER A 5 -3.86 -3.90 -18.11
N VAL A 6 -3.87 -2.92 -19.01
CA VAL A 6 -3.95 -1.50 -18.69
C VAL A 6 -5.42 -1.13 -18.44
N GLY A 7 -5.82 -1.04 -17.18
CA GLY A 7 -6.96 -0.19 -16.84
C GLY A 7 -6.44 1.22 -16.60
N ASN A 8 -7.18 2.21 -17.08
CA ASN A 8 -6.84 3.60 -16.82
C ASN A 8 -7.20 3.90 -15.36
N LEU A 9 -6.39 4.66 -14.61
CA LEU A 9 -6.78 5.08 -13.25
C LEU A 9 -8.11 5.87 -13.26
N ASN A 10 -8.54 6.37 -14.43
CA ASN A 10 -9.83 7.00 -14.66
C ASN A 10 -11.01 6.03 -14.79
N ASP A 11 -10.79 4.71 -14.79
CA ASP A 11 -11.83 3.70 -14.71
C ASP A 11 -12.34 3.58 -13.26
N PHE A 12 -13.61 3.17 -13.09
CA PHE A 12 -14.20 3.00 -11.75
C PHE A 12 -13.50 1.92 -10.91
N SER A 13 -12.86 0.94 -11.54
CA SER A 13 -12.05 -0.06 -10.84
C SER A 13 -11.02 -0.70 -11.78
N GLY A 14 -9.90 -1.12 -11.21
CA GLY A 14 -9.00 -2.01 -11.91
C GLY A 14 -7.81 -2.47 -11.09
N ALA A 15 -6.95 -3.25 -11.75
CA ALA A 15 -5.67 -3.70 -11.21
C ALA A 15 -4.73 -3.98 -12.38
N GLU A 16 -3.43 -3.79 -12.16
CA GLU A 16 -2.38 -4.05 -13.13
C GLU A 16 -1.51 -5.21 -12.67
N PHE A 17 -1.28 -6.16 -13.58
CA PHE A 17 -0.53 -7.39 -13.31
C PHE A 17 0.63 -7.55 -14.30
N SER A 18 1.67 -8.26 -13.86
CA SER A 18 2.69 -8.79 -14.79
C SER A 18 2.06 -9.78 -15.78
N ALA A 19 2.65 -9.96 -16.97
CA ALA A 19 2.22 -10.99 -17.93
C ALA A 19 2.08 -12.39 -17.34
N CYS A 20 2.95 -12.78 -16.40
CA CYS A 20 2.89 -14.10 -15.76
C CYS A 20 1.81 -14.20 -14.65
N GLY A 21 1.08 -13.12 -14.37
CA GLY A 21 0.03 -13.07 -13.33
C GLY A 21 0.52 -13.18 -11.88
N LYS A 22 1.83 -13.39 -11.65
CA LYS A 22 2.44 -13.55 -10.32
C LYS A 22 2.54 -12.23 -9.55
N TYR A 23 2.68 -11.11 -10.25
CA TYR A 23 2.81 -9.79 -9.64
C TYR A 23 1.58 -8.94 -9.88
N ARG A 24 1.14 -8.19 -8.86
CA ARG A 24 0.15 -7.12 -8.96
C ARG A 24 0.80 -5.81 -8.55
N TYR A 25 1.02 -4.92 -9.49
CA TYR A 25 1.74 -3.67 -9.25
C TYR A 25 0.86 -2.59 -8.61
N LYS A 26 -0.41 -2.51 -9.04
CA LYS A 26 -1.40 -1.59 -8.45
C LYS A 26 -2.82 -2.12 -8.52
N LEU A 27 -3.68 -1.58 -7.67
CA LEU A 27 -5.13 -1.77 -7.70
C LEU A 27 -5.80 -0.42 -7.40
N TRP A 28 -6.92 -0.12 -8.05
CA TRP A 28 -7.70 1.09 -7.76
C TRP A 28 -9.19 0.84 -7.73
N ARG A 29 -9.88 1.71 -6.97
CA ARG A 29 -11.33 1.81 -6.90
C ARG A 29 -11.70 3.28 -6.88
N MET A 30 -12.76 3.65 -7.58
CA MET A 30 -13.29 5.00 -7.63
C MET A 30 -14.81 4.93 -7.52
N TRP A 31 -15.36 5.79 -6.67
CA TRP A 31 -16.80 5.97 -6.52
C TRP A 31 -17.23 7.42 -6.78
N GLU A 32 -16.31 8.39 -6.70
CA GLU A 32 -16.63 9.79 -6.94
C GLU A 32 -15.44 10.52 -7.59
N ARG A 33 -15.57 10.87 -8.88
CA ARG A 33 -14.45 11.39 -9.69
C ARG A 33 -13.98 12.79 -9.28
N SER A 34 -14.89 13.61 -8.74
CA SER A 34 -14.62 14.98 -8.30
C SER A 34 -13.85 15.07 -6.98
N LYS A 35 -13.68 13.95 -6.26
CA LYS A 35 -13.04 13.90 -4.94
C LYS A 35 -11.60 13.40 -5.01
N PRO A 36 -10.76 13.75 -4.01
CA PRO A 36 -9.35 13.38 -3.99
C PRO A 36 -9.13 11.86 -3.90
N ALA A 37 -7.89 11.44 -4.16
CA ALA A 37 -7.43 10.06 -4.09
C ALA A 37 -6.52 9.80 -2.89
N VAL A 38 -6.73 8.67 -2.22
CA VAL A 38 -5.84 8.17 -1.18
C VAL A 38 -5.12 6.90 -1.64
N LEU A 39 -3.79 6.88 -1.49
CA LEU A 39 -2.93 5.72 -1.71
C LEU A 39 -2.66 5.01 -0.39
N PHE A 40 -2.93 3.72 -0.33
CA PHE A 40 -2.38 2.84 0.70
C PHE A 40 -1.19 2.05 0.16
N VAL A 41 -0.07 2.06 0.89
CA VAL A 41 1.12 1.25 0.63
C VAL A 41 1.19 0.13 1.66
N MET A 42 0.91 -1.10 1.23
CA MET A 42 0.80 -2.29 2.10
C MET A 42 1.92 -3.29 1.85
N LEU A 43 1.94 -4.44 2.54
CA LEU A 43 3.06 -5.39 2.44
C LEU A 43 3.14 -6.08 1.07
N ASN A 44 2.18 -6.95 0.77
CA ASN A 44 2.10 -7.68 -0.50
C ASN A 44 0.63 -7.92 -0.91
N PRO A 45 0.35 -8.07 -2.21
CA PRO A 45 -0.98 -8.43 -2.69
C PRO A 45 -1.45 -9.80 -2.18
N SER A 46 -2.73 -9.86 -1.79
CA SER A 46 -3.44 -11.10 -1.53
C SER A 46 -4.36 -11.45 -2.72
N THR A 47 -5.65 -11.74 -2.47
CA THR A 47 -6.59 -12.26 -3.47
C THR A 47 -7.33 -11.21 -4.29
N ALA A 48 -7.39 -9.95 -3.86
CA ALA A 48 -8.11 -8.91 -4.60
C ALA A 48 -7.58 -8.73 -6.04
N ASN A 49 -8.50 -8.53 -6.97
CA ASN A 49 -8.22 -8.41 -8.40
C ASN A 49 -8.89 -7.18 -9.01
N ARG A 50 -9.09 -7.17 -10.33
CA ARG A 50 -9.71 -6.05 -11.04
C ARG A 50 -11.11 -5.70 -10.51
N THR A 51 -11.93 -6.68 -10.15
CA THR A 51 -13.33 -6.50 -9.76
C THR A 51 -13.64 -6.98 -8.33
N THR A 52 -12.92 -8.00 -7.84
CA THR A 52 -13.15 -8.60 -6.52
C THR A 52 -12.30 -7.91 -5.45
N ASN A 53 -12.93 -7.57 -4.32
CA ASN A 53 -12.28 -7.02 -3.14
C ASN A 53 -12.10 -8.10 -2.07
N ASP A 54 -10.91 -8.16 -1.47
CA ASP A 54 -10.64 -8.93 -0.25
C ASP A 54 -10.99 -8.10 1.02
N PRO A 55 -10.94 -8.68 2.25
CA PRO A 55 -11.26 -7.94 3.47
C PRO A 55 -10.42 -6.66 3.67
N THR A 56 -9.15 -6.69 3.28
CA THR A 56 -8.25 -5.53 3.39
C THR A 56 -8.68 -4.42 2.45
N ILE A 57 -8.98 -4.73 1.18
CA ILE A 57 -9.44 -3.71 0.22
C ILE A 57 -10.77 -3.10 0.67
N ARG A 58 -11.73 -3.92 1.16
CA ARG A 58 -12.99 -3.39 1.71
C ARG A 58 -12.76 -2.43 2.88
N ARG A 59 -11.81 -2.77 3.76
CA ARG A 59 -11.42 -1.92 4.89
C ARG A 59 -10.82 -0.59 4.41
N CYS A 60 -9.91 -0.61 3.44
CA CYS A 60 -9.31 0.61 2.88
C CYS A 60 -10.33 1.49 2.16
N ILE A 61 -11.28 0.90 1.41
CA ILE A 61 -12.39 1.65 0.80
C ILE A 61 -13.18 2.38 1.88
N ARG A 62 -13.52 1.68 2.97
CA ARG A 62 -14.32 2.30 4.04
C ARG A 62 -13.57 3.45 4.72
N PHE A 63 -12.27 3.30 5.00
CA PHE A 63 -11.46 4.40 5.51
C PHE A 63 -11.45 5.60 4.56
N ALA A 64 -11.15 5.37 3.28
CA ALA A 64 -11.13 6.41 2.26
C ALA A 64 -12.46 7.18 2.19
N GLN A 65 -13.60 6.47 2.21
CA GLN A 65 -14.93 7.07 2.23
C GLN A 65 -15.18 7.90 3.50
N LEU A 66 -14.82 7.38 4.67
CA LEU A 66 -14.98 8.09 5.95
C LEU A 66 -14.15 9.36 6.03
N TRP A 67 -12.99 9.40 5.37
CA TRP A 67 -12.14 10.58 5.28
C TRP A 67 -12.51 11.52 4.11
N GLY A 68 -13.60 11.24 3.38
CA GLY A 68 -14.09 12.11 2.32
C GLY A 68 -13.38 11.98 0.97
N TYR A 69 -12.65 10.89 0.72
CA TYR A 69 -12.00 10.63 -0.58
C TYR A 69 -12.96 9.95 -1.57
N GLY A 70 -12.69 10.14 -2.86
CA GLY A 70 -13.46 9.57 -3.97
C GLY A 70 -12.83 8.34 -4.61
N ARG A 71 -11.54 8.13 -4.34
CA ARG A 71 -10.69 7.15 -5.00
C ARG A 71 -9.74 6.50 -4.00
N LEU A 72 -9.62 5.18 -4.10
CA LEU A 72 -8.62 4.37 -3.43
C LEU A 72 -7.60 3.88 -4.45
N LEU A 73 -6.32 4.10 -4.15
CA LEU A 73 -5.18 3.54 -4.84
C LEU A 73 -4.45 2.60 -3.89
N ILE A 74 -3.97 1.47 -4.41
CA ILE A 74 -3.21 0.48 -3.65
C ILE A 74 -1.92 0.17 -4.37
N CYS A 75 -0.82 0.25 -3.64
CA CYS A 75 0.46 -0.34 -4.00
C CYS A 75 0.99 -1.19 -2.85
N ASN A 76 2.04 -1.96 -3.12
CA ASN A 76 2.63 -2.87 -2.16
C ASN A 76 4.15 -2.78 -2.15
N LEU A 77 4.78 -2.96 -0.98
CA LEU A 77 6.24 -3.04 -0.84
C LEU A 77 6.83 -4.09 -1.80
N PHE A 78 6.12 -5.20 -1.93
CA PHE A 78 6.40 -6.33 -2.79
C PHE A 78 5.20 -6.60 -3.70
N ALA A 79 5.38 -6.67 -5.02
CA ALA A 79 4.27 -6.90 -5.93
C ALA A 79 3.88 -8.39 -6.05
N PHE A 80 4.71 -9.32 -5.55
CA PHE A 80 4.41 -10.75 -5.61
C PHE A 80 3.13 -11.09 -4.83
N ARG A 81 2.20 -11.76 -5.52
CA ARG A 81 0.89 -12.11 -4.96
C ARG A 81 1.00 -13.36 -4.11
N SER A 82 0.63 -13.23 -2.83
CA SER A 82 0.59 -14.35 -1.89
C SER A 82 -0.37 -14.04 -0.75
N THR A 83 -1.15 -15.05 -0.32
CA THR A 83 -1.95 -14.96 0.91
C THR A 83 -1.10 -15.11 2.17
N ALA A 84 0.08 -15.74 2.07
CA ALA A 84 1.05 -15.92 3.14
C ALA A 84 2.29 -15.03 2.89
N PRO A 85 2.57 -14.03 3.75
CA PRO A 85 3.73 -13.15 3.59
C PRO A 85 5.09 -13.88 3.63
N ASP A 86 5.18 -15.02 4.30
CA ASP A 86 6.42 -15.80 4.39
C ASP A 86 6.90 -16.31 3.02
N ASN A 87 5.99 -16.46 2.06
CA ASN A 87 6.35 -16.81 0.68
C ASN A 87 7.24 -15.75 0.01
N LEU A 88 7.23 -14.50 0.50
CA LEU A 88 8.12 -13.45 -0.01
C LEU A 88 9.60 -13.75 0.28
N LEU A 89 9.89 -14.62 1.26
CA LEU A 89 11.26 -14.96 1.66
C LEU A 89 11.92 -16.00 0.75
N VAL A 90 11.12 -16.70 -0.06
CA VAL A 90 11.56 -17.82 -0.90
C VAL A 90 11.39 -17.55 -2.40
N VAL A 91 10.91 -16.36 -2.75
CA VAL A 91 10.81 -15.89 -4.14
C VAL A 91 12.04 -15.06 -4.46
N ASP A 92 12.68 -15.31 -5.61
CA ASP A 92 13.93 -14.64 -6.00
C ASP A 92 13.78 -13.10 -6.10
N ASP A 93 12.72 -12.65 -6.78
CA ASP A 93 12.35 -11.24 -6.84
C ASP A 93 10.90 -11.07 -6.38
N PRO A 94 10.64 -10.88 -5.08
CA PRO A 94 9.30 -10.64 -4.57
C PRO A 94 8.83 -9.21 -4.86
N THR A 95 9.76 -8.30 -5.17
CA THR A 95 9.44 -6.90 -5.48
C THR A 95 8.76 -6.81 -6.83
N GLY A 96 9.30 -7.49 -7.83
CA GLY A 96 8.86 -7.45 -9.21
C GLY A 96 9.42 -6.25 -9.98
N PRO A 97 9.72 -6.40 -11.27
CA PRO A 97 10.55 -5.44 -12.02
C PRO A 97 9.94 -4.05 -12.16
N ALA A 98 8.61 -3.93 -12.35
CA ALA A 98 7.94 -2.66 -12.56
C ALA A 98 7.43 -1.99 -11.26
N ASN A 99 7.69 -2.58 -10.09
CA ASN A 99 7.01 -2.15 -8.87
C ASN A 99 7.44 -0.75 -8.41
N MET A 100 8.73 -0.44 -8.49
CA MET A 100 9.25 0.87 -8.07
C MET A 100 8.71 2.01 -8.91
N ASP A 101 8.71 1.86 -10.23
CA ASP A 101 8.21 2.87 -11.16
C ASP A 101 6.70 3.03 -11.01
N THR A 102 5.98 1.91 -10.79
CA THR A 102 4.54 1.94 -10.53
C THR A 102 4.21 2.70 -9.25
N ILE A 103 4.92 2.44 -8.15
CA ILE A 103 4.72 3.15 -6.88
C ILE A 103 4.96 4.66 -7.06
N ALA A 104 6.02 5.05 -7.77
CA ALA A 104 6.32 6.47 -8.01
C ALA A 104 5.22 7.15 -8.84
N ALA A 105 4.74 6.51 -9.90
CA ALA A 105 3.66 7.04 -10.74
C ALA A 105 2.32 7.14 -10.00
N VAL A 106 1.98 6.13 -9.19
CA VAL A 106 0.74 6.12 -8.40
C VAL A 106 0.80 7.15 -7.27
N ALA A 107 1.95 7.30 -6.59
CA ALA A 107 2.14 8.30 -5.54
C ALA A 107 1.94 9.72 -6.07
N LYS A 108 2.43 10.04 -7.28
CA LYS A 108 2.19 11.34 -7.93
C LYS A 108 0.71 11.62 -8.20
N SER A 109 -0.11 10.57 -8.31
CA SER A 109 -1.55 10.67 -8.60
C SER A 109 -2.43 10.66 -7.34
N ALA A 110 -1.81 10.61 -6.15
CA ALA A 110 -2.49 10.56 -4.87
C ALA A 110 -2.38 11.90 -4.14
N ASP A 111 -3.48 12.33 -3.52
CA ASP A 111 -3.51 13.52 -2.66
C ASP A 111 -3.11 13.19 -1.21
N TYR A 112 -3.13 11.90 -0.86
CA TYR A 112 -2.85 11.42 0.48
C TYR A 112 -2.22 10.02 0.45
N ILE A 113 -1.16 9.80 1.23
CA ILE A 113 -0.40 8.54 1.24
C ILE A 113 -0.39 7.94 2.65
N VAL A 114 -0.95 6.73 2.77
CA VAL A 114 -1.01 5.96 4.02
C VAL A 114 -0.13 4.73 3.92
N LEU A 115 0.87 4.65 4.79
CA LEU A 115 1.73 3.49 4.97
C LEU A 115 1.03 2.51 5.92
N ALA A 116 0.96 1.22 5.56
CA ALA A 116 0.12 0.27 6.28
C ALA A 116 0.53 -1.21 6.10
N TRP A 117 1.82 -1.53 6.10
CA TRP A 117 2.32 -2.89 5.83
C TRP A 117 2.34 -3.84 7.04
N GLY A 118 1.98 -3.40 8.25
CA GLY A 118 1.93 -4.26 9.43
C GLY A 118 3.31 -4.69 9.91
N ASN A 119 3.43 -5.90 10.45
CA ASN A 119 4.68 -6.46 10.98
C ASN A 119 5.33 -7.45 10.00
N PRO A 120 6.15 -6.98 9.04
CA PRO A 120 6.84 -7.88 8.13
C PRO A 120 7.99 -8.61 8.83
N HIS A 121 8.38 -9.76 8.27
CA HIS A 121 9.57 -10.49 8.72
C HIS A 121 10.84 -9.61 8.64
N ARG A 122 11.80 -9.80 9.56
CA ARG A 122 13.00 -8.94 9.68
C ARG A 122 13.79 -8.77 8.38
N LYS A 123 13.86 -9.81 7.55
CA LYS A 123 14.55 -9.82 6.25
C LYS A 123 13.93 -8.86 5.23
N LEU A 124 12.69 -8.43 5.44
CA LEU A 124 11.95 -7.53 4.55
C LEU A 124 12.00 -6.06 5.03
N LEU A 125 12.57 -5.79 6.22
CA LEU A 125 12.53 -4.45 6.84
C LEU A 125 13.32 -3.41 6.07
N LEU A 126 14.47 -3.79 5.49
CA LEU A 126 15.28 -2.86 4.70
C LEU A 126 14.46 -2.27 3.55
N ARG A 127 13.63 -3.08 2.90
CA ARG A 127 12.75 -2.62 1.83
C ARG A 127 11.71 -1.61 2.32
N ALA A 128 11.06 -1.90 3.46
CA ALA A 128 10.09 -1.01 4.07
C ALA A 128 10.72 0.35 4.45
N GLN A 129 11.92 0.32 5.03
CA GLN A 129 12.69 1.52 5.38
C GLN A 129 13.04 2.33 4.12
N LEU A 130 13.67 1.70 3.12
CA LEU A 130 14.09 2.39 1.90
C LEU A 130 12.92 3.01 1.13
N LEU A 131 11.81 2.27 0.97
CA LEU A 131 10.65 2.80 0.26
C LEU A 131 9.98 3.93 1.05
N SER A 132 9.80 3.77 2.35
CA SER A 132 9.18 4.82 3.18
C SER A 132 10.04 6.09 3.19
N ASN A 133 11.36 5.98 3.36
CA ASN A 133 12.26 7.13 3.27
C ASN A 133 12.15 7.82 1.91
N LYS A 134 12.13 7.06 0.81
CA LYS A 134 12.01 7.63 -0.55
C LYS A 134 10.67 8.36 -0.76
N LEU A 135 9.55 7.79 -0.31
CA LEU A 135 8.24 8.43 -0.41
C LEU A 135 8.16 9.67 0.48
N CYS A 136 8.59 9.56 1.74
CA CYS A 136 8.54 10.65 2.72
C CYS A 136 9.46 11.82 2.39
N ALA A 137 10.53 11.59 1.61
CA ALA A 137 11.38 12.66 1.12
C ALA A 137 10.68 13.58 0.09
N THR A 138 9.60 13.10 -0.53
CA THR A 138 8.87 13.85 -1.57
C THR A 138 7.45 14.22 -1.14
N TYR A 139 6.80 13.37 -0.35
CA TYR A 139 5.39 13.51 0.02
C TYR A 139 5.22 13.40 1.53
N THR A 140 4.26 14.12 2.09
CA THR A 140 3.80 13.85 3.46
C THR A 140 3.13 12.48 3.49
N CYS A 141 3.69 11.56 4.28
CA CYS A 141 3.13 10.23 4.48
C CYS A 141 2.49 10.12 5.86
N TYR A 142 1.48 9.27 5.95
CA TYR A 142 0.72 9.01 7.17
C TYR A 142 0.68 7.53 7.49
N CYS A 143 0.27 7.17 8.69
CA CYS A 143 -0.03 5.80 9.09
C CYS A 143 -1.22 5.77 10.05
N LEU A 144 -1.83 4.60 10.26
CA LEU A 144 -2.95 4.41 11.19
C LEU A 144 -2.48 4.06 12.61
N GLY A 145 -1.36 4.59 13.04
CA GLY A 145 -0.68 4.11 14.25
C GLY A 145 0.49 3.18 13.93
N THR A 146 1.30 2.92 14.95
CA THR A 146 2.45 2.03 14.88
C THR A 146 2.28 0.82 15.79
N THR A 147 2.87 -0.30 15.38
CA THR A 147 3.02 -1.49 16.24
C THR A 147 4.09 -1.23 17.28
N GLU A 148 4.22 -2.13 18.27
CA GLU A 148 5.30 -2.04 19.28
C GLU A 148 6.69 -2.06 18.64
N ALA A 149 6.85 -2.73 17.50
CA ALA A 149 8.08 -2.72 16.71
C ALA A 149 8.25 -1.45 15.84
N GLY A 150 7.39 -0.45 16.01
CA GLY A 150 7.43 0.82 15.27
C GLY A 150 7.00 0.70 13.80
N HIS A 151 6.25 -0.33 13.41
CA HIS A 151 5.80 -0.51 12.02
C HIS A 151 4.41 0.07 11.81
N PRO A 152 4.08 0.67 10.65
CA PRO A 152 2.74 1.19 10.40
C PRO A 152 1.70 0.06 10.44
N ARG A 153 0.65 0.23 11.24
CA ARG A 153 -0.37 -0.80 11.46
C ARG A 153 -1.12 -1.12 10.17
N HIS A 154 -1.43 -2.40 10.00
CA HIS A 154 -2.21 -2.87 8.87
C HIS A 154 -3.69 -2.47 9.04
N PRO A 155 -4.39 -1.99 7.99
CA PRO A 155 -5.71 -1.37 8.15
C PRO A 155 -6.78 -2.34 8.66
N LEU A 156 -6.65 -3.63 8.34
CA LEU A 156 -7.60 -4.67 8.73
C LEU A 156 -7.86 -4.70 10.24
N TYR A 157 -6.88 -4.35 11.06
CA TYR A 157 -6.97 -4.42 12.52
C TYR A 157 -7.26 -3.09 13.20
N MET A 158 -7.49 -2.02 12.43
CA MET A 158 -7.75 -0.68 12.98
C MET A 158 -9.26 -0.41 13.12
N PRO A 159 -9.70 0.30 14.17
CA PRO A 159 -11.08 0.76 14.28
C PRO A 159 -11.36 1.83 13.22
N TYR A 160 -12.62 1.95 12.78
CA TYR A 160 -13.00 2.96 11.79
C TYR A 160 -12.90 4.41 12.27
N THR A 161 -12.78 4.61 13.58
CA THR A 161 -12.51 5.91 14.20
C THR A 161 -11.03 6.30 14.13
N ALA A 162 -10.13 5.39 13.71
CA ALA A 162 -8.71 5.69 13.56
C ALA A 162 -8.50 6.82 12.55
N GLN A 163 -7.81 7.86 13.00
CA GLN A 163 -7.37 8.95 12.15
C GLN A 163 -5.92 8.74 11.74
N PRO A 164 -5.54 9.04 10.48
CA PRO A 164 -4.15 8.96 10.07
C PRO A 164 -3.30 9.97 10.84
N GLN A 165 -2.13 9.53 11.30
CA GLN A 165 -1.11 10.36 11.92
C GLN A 165 0.11 10.49 10.98
N ALA A 166 0.82 11.62 11.06
CA ALA A 166 2.02 11.82 10.26
C ALA A 166 3.05 10.71 10.55
N TRP A 167 3.63 10.14 9.49
CA TRP A 167 4.69 9.17 9.59
C TRP A 167 6.06 9.87 9.57
N LEU A 168 6.74 9.83 10.71
CA LEU A 168 8.02 10.55 10.91
C LEU A 168 9.26 9.68 10.62
N GLY A 169 9.08 8.51 10.03
CA GLY A 169 10.16 7.56 9.78
C GLY A 169 10.49 6.67 10.99
N TYR A 170 11.30 5.66 10.74
CA TYR A 170 11.61 4.59 11.69
C TYR A 170 12.40 5.07 12.91
N GLU A 171 13.35 6.01 12.75
CA GLU A 171 14.15 6.52 13.87
C GLU A 171 13.29 7.29 14.88
N ALA A 172 12.33 8.08 14.40
CA ALA A 172 11.39 8.79 15.26
C ALA A 172 10.53 7.84 16.10
N GLN A 173 10.19 6.64 15.58
CA GLN A 173 9.39 5.66 16.32
C GLN A 173 10.17 4.98 17.45
N LYS A 174 11.48 4.80 17.30
CA LYS A 174 12.33 4.24 18.39
C LYS A 174 12.40 5.18 19.59
N ASN A 175 12.46 6.48 19.31
CA ASN A 175 12.58 7.52 20.35
C ASN A 175 11.28 7.74 21.13
N SER A 176 10.12 7.36 20.58
CA SER A 176 8.83 7.39 21.30
C SER A 176 8.57 6.18 22.20
N SER A 177 9.46 5.18 22.18
CA SER A 177 9.32 3.92 22.95
C SER A 177 10.25 3.84 24.17
N THR A 178 10.91 4.93 24.53
CA THR A 178 11.68 5.01 25.78
C THR A 178 10.83 5.76 26.81
N PRO A 179 10.46 5.15 27.96
CA PRO A 179 9.70 5.82 29.01
C PRO A 179 10.48 6.99 29.64
#